data_AF-A0A944SW33-F1
#
_entry.id   AF-A0A944SW33-F1
#
_cell.length_a   1.000
_cell.length_b   1.000
_cell.length_c   1.000
_cell.angle_alpha   90.00
_cell.angle_beta   90.00
_cell.angle_gamma   90.00
#
_symmetry.space_group_name_H-M   'P 1'
#
loop_
_entity.id
_entity.type
_entity.pdbx_description
1 polymer ?
#
loop_
_entity_poly.entity_id
_entity_poly.type
_entity_poly.pdbx_seq_one_letter_code
_entity_poly.pdbx_strand_id
1 'polypeptide(L)'
;MRITKEFIDTLSNRIVQSLIEKDMIIWEETPDKLESIIVAIVTEDLMVEDLLNEEVKTLLESKTEEYERSMMDYGRVFQMVKSKLVRERGLIL
;
A
#
# COMPACT_ATOMS: atom_id res chain seq x y z
N MET A 1 -1.05 6.27 -6.16
CA MET A 1 -1.56 5.03 -6.81
C MET A 1 -1.31 5.01 -8.32
N ARG A 2 -0.64 3.96 -8.83
CA ARG A 2 -0.33 3.78 -10.27
C ARG A 2 -1.46 3.08 -11.07
N ILE A 3 -2.46 2.55 -10.38
CA ILE A 3 -3.57 1.78 -10.95
C ILE A 3 -4.88 2.54 -10.71
N THR A 4 -5.77 2.55 -11.71
CA THR A 4 -7.08 3.20 -11.62
C THR A 4 -8.07 2.36 -10.81
N LYS A 5 -9.00 3.03 -10.12
CA LYS A 5 -10.03 2.37 -9.31
C LYS A 5 -10.89 1.40 -10.12
N GLU A 6 -11.30 1.81 -11.32
CA GLU A 6 -12.11 0.98 -12.24
C GLU A 6 -11.41 -0.35 -12.61
N PHE A 7 -10.08 -0.34 -12.70
CA PHE A 7 -9.32 -1.56 -12.96
C PHE A 7 -9.31 -2.50 -11.75
N ILE A 8 -9.22 -1.95 -10.54
CA ILE A 8 -9.31 -2.72 -9.29
C ILE A 8 -10.70 -3.35 -9.15
N ASP A 9 -11.76 -2.60 -9.46
CA ASP A 9 -13.14 -3.11 -9.44
C ASP A 9 -13.30 -4.27 -10.44
N THR A 10 -12.87 -4.08 -11.68
CA THR A 10 -12.91 -5.13 -12.73
C THR A 10 -12.11 -6.38 -12.33
N LEU A 11 -10.93 -6.19 -11.75
CA LEU A 11 -10.08 -7.28 -11.27
C LEU A 11 -10.75 -8.03 -10.12
N SER A 12 -11.31 -7.31 -9.16
CA SER A 12 -11.97 -7.86 -7.99
C SER A 12 -13.18 -8.72 -8.38
N ASN A 13 -14.01 -8.22 -9.29
CA ASN A 13 -15.13 -8.99 -9.83
C ASN A 13 -14.67 -10.32 -10.46
N ARG A 14 -13.61 -10.29 -11.26
CA ARG A 14 -13.05 -11.49 -11.89
C ARG A 14 -12.47 -12.48 -10.87
N ILE A 15 -11.86 -11.99 -9.80
CA ILE A 15 -11.36 -12.83 -8.70
C ILE A 15 -12.54 -13.50 -7.99
N VAL A 16 -13.59 -12.76 -7.64
CA VAL A 16 -14.81 -13.31 -7.01
C VAL A 16 -15.42 -14.40 -7.88
N GLN A 17 -15.61 -14.12 -9.17
CA GLN A 17 -16.13 -15.10 -10.13
C GLN A 17 -15.29 -16.38 -10.13
N SER A 18 -13.98 -16.27 -10.27
CA SER A 18 -13.09 -17.45 -10.27
C SER A 18 -13.06 -18.21 -8.95
N LEU A 19 -13.23 -17.54 -7.80
CA LEU A 19 -13.26 -18.19 -6.48
C LEU A 19 -14.54 -19.02 -6.31
N ILE A 20 -15.67 -18.48 -6.77
CA ILE A 20 -16.98 -19.14 -6.69
C ILE A 20 -17.07 -20.27 -7.74
N GLU A 21 -16.72 -20.00 -9.01
CA GLU A 21 -16.82 -21.00 -10.09
C GLU A 21 -15.94 -22.24 -9.87
N LYS A 22 -14.84 -22.10 -9.12
CA LYS A 22 -13.91 -23.19 -8.83
C LYS A 22 -14.16 -23.84 -7.47
N ASP A 23 -15.24 -23.48 -6.77
CA ASP A 23 -15.58 -23.95 -5.43
C ASP A 23 -14.39 -23.82 -4.44
N MET A 24 -13.57 -22.76 -4.59
CA MET A 24 -12.39 -22.54 -3.73
C MET A 24 -12.76 -21.96 -2.36
N ILE A 25 -13.96 -21.39 -2.24
CA ILE A 25 -14.49 -20.80 -1.02
C ILE A 25 -15.96 -21.18 -0.83
N ILE A 26 -16.40 -21.22 0.42
CA ILE A 26 -17.82 -21.25 0.78
C ILE A 26 -18.15 -19.84 1.27
N TRP A 27 -19.01 -19.13 0.54
CA TRP A 27 -19.41 -17.76 0.86
C TRP A 27 -20.92 -17.70 1.09
N GLU A 28 -21.34 -17.26 2.27
CA GLU A 28 -22.76 -17.26 2.69
C GLU A 28 -23.47 -15.93 2.37
N GLU A 29 -22.74 -14.86 2.10
CA GLU A 29 -23.27 -13.52 1.84
C GLU A 29 -23.36 -13.19 0.32
N THR A 30 -23.70 -11.95 -0.03
CA THR A 30 -23.75 -11.53 -1.43
C THR A 30 -22.34 -11.45 -2.05
N PRO A 31 -22.17 -11.80 -3.34
CA PRO A 31 -20.90 -11.62 -4.05
C PRO A 31 -20.38 -10.18 -4.05
N ASP A 32 -21.28 -9.18 -4.05
CA ASP A 32 -20.91 -7.76 -4.00
C ASP A 32 -20.14 -7.38 -2.74
N LYS A 33 -20.46 -8.02 -1.60
CA LYS A 33 -19.72 -7.82 -0.35
C LYS A 33 -18.31 -8.37 -0.46
N LEU A 34 -18.16 -9.55 -1.06
CA LEU A 34 -16.84 -10.14 -1.27
C LEU A 34 -16.00 -9.29 -2.24
N GLU A 35 -16.62 -8.77 -3.30
CA GLU A 35 -15.97 -7.85 -4.23
C GLU A 35 -15.47 -6.61 -3.50
N SER A 36 -16.31 -5.98 -2.68
CA SER A 36 -15.95 -4.80 -1.88
C SER A 36 -14.78 -5.07 -0.93
N ILE A 37 -14.73 -6.25 -0.32
CA ILE A 37 -13.62 -6.67 0.55
C ILE A 37 -12.33 -6.79 -0.26
N ILE A 38 -12.37 -7.43 -1.42
CA ILE A 38 -11.19 -7.59 -2.27
C ILE A 38 -10.70 -6.23 -2.79
N VAL A 39 -11.61 -5.35 -3.22
CA VAL A 39 -11.26 -3.98 -3.62
C VAL A 39 -10.56 -3.24 -2.49
N ALA A 40 -11.07 -3.35 -1.25
CA ALA A 40 -10.47 -2.70 -0.08
C ALA A 40 -9.06 -3.23 0.20
N ILE A 41 -8.87 -4.56 0.21
CA ILE A 41 -7.57 -5.20 0.44
C ILE A 41 -6.55 -4.76 -0.62
N VAL A 42 -6.92 -4.83 -1.90
CA VAL A 42 -6.02 -4.45 -3.01
C VAL A 42 -5.70 -2.96 -2.95
N THR A 43 -6.69 -2.12 -2.63
CA THR A 43 -6.48 -0.67 -2.51
C THR A 43 -5.53 -0.35 -1.37
N GLU A 44 -5.73 -0.96 -0.20
CA GLU A 44 -4.86 -0.79 0.96
C GLU A 44 -3.42 -1.18 0.64
N ASP A 45 -3.22 -2.34 0.01
CA ASP A 45 -1.89 -2.83 -0.40
C ASP A 45 -1.20 -1.87 -1.39
N LEU A 46 -1.94 -1.37 -2.39
CA LEU A 46 -1.43 -0.38 -3.36
C LEU A 46 -1.13 0.99 -2.74
N MET A 47 -1.73 1.31 -1.59
CA MET A 47 -1.50 2.56 -0.86
C MET A 47 -0.33 2.46 0.11
N VAL A 48 0.19 1.27 0.42
CA VAL A 48 1.30 1.07 1.36
C VAL A 48 2.52 1.93 0.99
N GLU A 49 2.87 2.04 -0.29
CA GLU A 49 4.01 2.87 -0.72
C GLU A 49 3.73 4.36 -0.48
N ASP A 50 2.53 4.83 -0.82
CA ASP A 50 2.14 6.22 -0.65
C ASP A 50 2.14 6.60 0.85
N LEU A 51 1.58 5.74 1.71
CA LEU A 51 1.59 5.91 3.17
C LEU A 51 3.01 5.92 3.73
N LEU A 52 3.86 5.00 3.27
CA LEU A 52 5.25 4.93 3.68
C LEU A 52 6.01 6.23 3.30
N ASN A 53 5.77 6.75 2.10
CA ASN A 53 6.42 7.99 1.67
C ASN A 53 6.01 9.19 2.54
N GLU A 54 4.72 9.32 2.85
CA GLU A 54 4.23 10.38 3.74
C GLU A 54 4.81 10.25 5.16
N GLU A 55 4.87 9.04 5.70
CA GLU A 55 5.47 8.79 7.02
C GLU A 55 6.96 9.18 7.05
N VAL A 56 7.72 8.84 6.01
CA VAL A 56 9.13 9.23 5.90
C VAL A 56 9.25 10.76 5.88
N LYS A 57 8.39 11.48 5.15
CA LYS A 57 8.39 12.96 5.14
C LYS A 57 8.14 13.52 6.54
N THR A 58 7.08 13.07 7.22
CA THR A 58 6.75 13.52 8.57
C THR A 58 7.89 13.24 9.55
N LEU A 59 8.56 12.08 9.45
CA LEU A 59 9.69 11.74 10.29
C LEU A 59 10.88 12.69 10.06
N LEU A 60 11.16 13.05 8.81
CA LEU A 60 12.21 14.01 8.49
C LEU A 60 11.86 15.43 8.94
N GLU A 61 10.61 15.87 8.76
CA GLU A 61 10.10 17.17 9.23
C GLU A 61 10.20 17.33 10.75
N SER A 62 9.92 16.26 11.51
CA SER A 62 10.07 16.25 12.97
C SER A 62 11.52 16.38 13.46
N LYS A 63 12.50 16.19 12.55
CA LYS A 63 13.93 16.16 12.84
C LYS A 63 14.71 17.27 12.14
N THR A 64 14.02 18.22 11.50
CA THR A 64 14.61 19.26 10.64
C THR A 64 15.71 20.08 11.33
N GLU A 65 15.60 20.34 12.65
CA GLU A 65 16.63 21.07 13.42
C GLU A 65 17.98 20.32 13.52
N GLU A 66 17.98 18.98 13.47
CA GLU A 66 19.20 18.16 13.49
C GLU A 66 19.86 18.08 12.10
N TYR A 67 19.06 18.09 11.03
CA TYR A 67 19.57 17.88 9.66
C TYR A 67 20.16 19.14 9.02
N GLU A 68 19.61 20.33 9.29
CA GLU A 68 20.16 21.60 8.80
C GLU A 68 21.62 21.83 9.24
N ARG A 69 22.01 21.29 10.40
CA ARG A 69 23.40 21.35 10.90
C ARG A 69 24.37 20.44 10.15
N SER A 70 23.88 19.45 9.41
CA SER A 70 24.69 18.35 8.89
C SER A 70 25.01 18.41 7.39
N MET A 71 24.48 19.40 6.65
CA MET A 71 24.60 19.48 5.17
C MET A 71 24.23 18.15 4.47
N MET A 72 23.40 17.32 5.09
CA MET A 72 22.95 16.08 4.48
C MET A 72 21.91 16.37 3.39
N ASP A 73 22.11 15.76 2.22
CA ASP A 73 21.16 15.79 1.12
C ASP A 73 19.86 15.08 1.56
N TYR A 74 18.78 15.86 1.70
CA TYR A 74 17.44 15.40 2.08
C TYR A 74 17.01 14.16 1.28
N GLY A 75 17.33 14.13 -0.02
CA GLY A 75 17.01 12.99 -0.89
C GLY A 75 17.70 11.70 -0.46
N ARG A 76 18.97 11.78 0.00
CA ARG A 76 19.70 10.60 0.50
C ARG A 76 19.13 10.11 1.82
N VAL A 77 18.83 11.01 2.75
CA VAL A 77 18.27 10.64 4.06
C VAL A 77 16.87 10.02 3.88
N PHE A 78 16.04 10.59 3.00
CA PHE A 78 14.74 10.03 2.64
C PHE A 78 14.85 8.58 2.16
N GLN A 79 15.75 8.30 1.21
CA GLN A 79 15.95 6.95 0.69
C GLN A 79 16.47 5.98 1.77
N MET A 80 17.35 6.44 2.66
CA MET A 80 17.86 5.62 3.77
C MET A 80 16.76 5.25 4.76
N VAL A 81 15.92 6.21 5.16
CA VAL A 81 14.81 5.97 6.10
C VAL A 81 13.75 5.09 5.46
N LYS A 82 13.37 5.36 4.19
CA LYS A 82 12.46 4.50 3.43
C LYS A 82 12.97 3.06 3.39
N SER A 83 14.23 2.86 3.02
CA SER A 83 14.84 1.52 2.96
C SER A 83 14.86 0.79 4.30
N LYS A 84 15.03 1.53 5.41
CA LYS A 84 14.98 0.97 6.76
C LYS A 84 13.57 0.51 7.12
N LEU A 85 12.57 1.36 6.92
CA LEU A 85 11.18 1.06 7.22
C LEU A 85 10.63 -0.10 6.37
N VAL A 86 11.00 -0.18 5.08
CA VAL A 86 10.65 -1.31 4.21
C VAL A 86 11.12 -2.63 4.80
N ARG A 87 12.39 -2.69 5.25
CA ARG A 87 12.97 -3.88 5.85
C ARG A 87 12.33 -4.24 7.19
N GLU A 88 12.09 -3.24 8.05
CA GLU A 88 11.49 -3.45 9.37
C GLU A 88 10.05 -3.98 9.28
N ARG A 89 9.31 -3.55 8.27
CA ARG A 89 7.91 -3.94 8.05
C ARG A 89 7.74 -5.11 7.08
N GLY A 90 8.83 -5.64 6.53
CA GLY A 90 8.79 -6.72 5.54
C GLY A 90 8.01 -6.37 4.26
N LEU A 91 7.99 -5.08 3.89
CA LEU A 91 7.30 -4.62 2.69
C LEU A 91 8.07 -5.03 1.43
N ILE A 92 7.34 -5.37 0.37
CA ILE A 92 7.89 -5.61 -0.96
C ILE A 92 7.43 -4.44 -1.83
N LEU A 93 8.37 -3.60 -2.26
CA LEU A 93 8.15 -2.44 -3.12
C LEU A 93 8.72 -2.66 -4.53
#